data_AF-A0AAP5N1Y8-F1
#
_entry.id   AF-A0AAP5N1Y8-F1
#
_cell.length_a   1.000
_cell.length_b   1.000
_cell.length_c   1.000
_cell.angle_alpha   90.00
_cell.angle_beta   90.00
_cell.angle_gamma   90.00
#
_symmetry.space_group_name_H-M   'P 1'
#
loop_
_entity.id
_entity.type
_entity.pdbx_description
1 polymer ?
#
loop_
_entity_poly.entity_id
_entity_poly.type
_entity_poly.pdbx_seq_one_letter_code
_entity_poly.pdbx_strand_id
1 'polypeptide(L)'
;MTPETAYVQGGYANYGGVWGAYLPVIYAFKDKLTYLHVQLYNSGPIEALDGRNYSQGTPDFLVSMSDMLLQGFPVGRNTSQMFPVLKPEQVLIGLPASRQAASGGYTAPADVQKALTYLVCQLGQIQ
;
A
#
# COMPACT_ATOMS: atom_id res chain seq x y z
N MET A 1 -1.18 -11.21 5.56
CA MET A 1 0.09 -11.37 4.80
C MET A 1 0.90 -10.08 4.92
N THR A 2 2.23 -10.14 4.78
CA THR A 2 3.15 -9.00 5.03
C THR A 2 4.22 -8.78 3.96
N PRO A 3 3.88 -8.58 2.68
CA PRO A 3 4.86 -8.27 1.66
C PRO A 3 5.40 -6.83 1.79
N GLU A 4 6.59 -6.58 1.26
CA GLU A 4 7.11 -5.22 1.04
C GLU A 4 6.45 -4.56 -0.17
N THR A 5 6.46 -3.23 -0.22
CA THR A 5 5.85 -2.41 -1.28
C THR A 5 6.31 -2.81 -2.69
N ALA A 6 7.58 -3.18 -2.86
CA ALA A 6 8.12 -3.62 -4.16
C ALA A 6 7.30 -4.79 -4.75
N TYR A 7 6.89 -5.73 -3.91
CA TYR A 7 6.13 -6.91 -4.32
C TYR A 7 4.65 -6.65 -4.55
N VAL A 8 4.15 -5.46 -4.20
CA VAL A 8 2.73 -5.07 -4.30
C VAL A 8 2.57 -3.79 -5.11
N GLN A 9 2.64 -2.61 -4.49
CA GLN A 9 2.44 -1.31 -5.15
C GLN A 9 3.47 -1.05 -6.24
N GLY A 10 4.71 -1.53 -6.09
CA GLY A 10 5.73 -1.44 -7.14
C GLY A 10 5.30 -2.10 -8.46
N GLY A 11 4.36 -3.05 -8.38
CA GLY A 11 3.68 -3.68 -9.51
C GLY A 11 2.92 -2.69 -10.43
N TYR A 12 2.60 -1.48 -9.95
CA TYR A 12 2.00 -0.43 -10.77
C TYR A 12 2.96 0.07 -11.85
N ALA A 13 4.19 0.39 -11.47
CA ALA A 13 5.20 0.94 -12.38
C ALA A 13 5.89 -0.15 -13.20
N ASN A 14 6.16 -1.32 -12.61
CA ASN A 14 6.87 -2.41 -13.27
C ASN A 14 6.34 -3.78 -12.79
N TYR A 15 6.24 -4.76 -13.67
CA TYR A 15 5.77 -6.11 -13.35
C TYR A 15 6.76 -7.17 -13.83
N GLY A 16 7.64 -7.60 -12.94
CA GLY A 16 8.73 -8.52 -13.23
C GLY A 16 9.80 -8.57 -12.13
N GLY A 17 10.44 -9.74 -11.97
CA GLY A 17 11.37 -9.96 -10.85
C GLY A 17 10.63 -9.87 -9.51
N VAL A 18 11.12 -9.03 -8.58
CA VAL A 18 10.42 -8.75 -7.31
C VAL A 18 9.21 -7.82 -7.49
N TRP A 19 9.20 -6.99 -8.55
CA TRP A 19 8.20 -5.95 -8.73
C TRP A 19 6.82 -6.54 -9.05
N GLY A 20 5.89 -6.40 -8.11
CA GLY A 20 4.53 -6.92 -8.22
C GLY A 20 4.39 -8.44 -8.02
N ALA A 21 5.44 -9.17 -7.63
CA ALA A 21 5.40 -10.63 -7.56
C ALA A 21 4.39 -11.21 -6.54
N TYR A 22 3.92 -10.41 -5.57
CA TYR A 22 2.86 -10.82 -4.63
C TYR A 22 1.44 -10.60 -5.16
N LEU A 23 1.26 -9.78 -6.20
CA LEU A 23 -0.07 -9.50 -6.76
C LEU A 23 -0.85 -10.77 -7.16
N PRO A 24 -0.28 -11.77 -7.85
CA PRO A 24 -1.01 -13.01 -8.16
C PRO A 24 -1.38 -13.81 -6.91
N VAL A 25 -0.54 -13.78 -5.86
CA VAL A 25 -0.83 -14.45 -4.59
C VAL A 25 -2.00 -13.77 -3.88
N ILE A 26 -1.97 -12.43 -3.77
CA ILE A 26 -3.07 -11.68 -3.16
C ILE A 26 -4.36 -11.90 -3.94
N TYR A 27 -4.30 -11.86 -5.28
CA TYR A 27 -5.46 -12.08 -6.15
C TYR A 27 -6.09 -13.46 -5.94
N ALA A 28 -5.27 -14.53 -5.93
CA ALA A 28 -5.75 -15.90 -5.77
C ALA A 28 -6.41 -16.16 -4.41
N PHE A 29 -6.03 -15.42 -3.37
CA PHE A 29 -6.53 -15.59 -2.00
C PHE A 29 -7.42 -14.45 -1.51
N LYS A 30 -7.76 -13.46 -2.34
CA LYS A 30 -8.48 -12.24 -1.91
C LYS A 30 -9.79 -12.52 -1.18
N ASP A 31 -10.50 -13.61 -1.53
CA ASP A 31 -11.78 -13.97 -0.91
C ASP A 31 -11.62 -14.71 0.44
N LYS A 32 -10.41 -15.17 0.74
CA LYS A 32 -10.03 -15.82 2.02
C LYS A 32 -9.10 -14.95 2.87
N LEU A 33 -8.64 -13.83 2.32
CA LEU A 33 -7.73 -12.92 2.98
C LEU A 33 -8.47 -12.18 4.09
N THR A 34 -8.10 -12.44 5.34
CA THR A 34 -8.61 -11.66 6.48
C THR A 34 -8.06 -10.24 6.42
N TYR A 35 -6.75 -10.09 6.31
CA TYR A 35 -6.10 -8.79 6.13
C TYR A 35 -4.71 -8.90 5.47
N LEU A 36 -4.35 -7.84 4.77
CA LEU A 36 -3.04 -7.56 4.17
C LEU A 36 -2.49 -6.30 4.84
N HIS A 37 -1.30 -6.42 5.44
CA HIS A 37 -0.55 -5.29 5.95
C HIS A 37 0.79 -5.22 5.22
N VAL A 38 0.83 -4.42 4.15
CA VAL A 38 2.07 -4.16 3.41
C VAL A 38 3.06 -3.45 4.33
N GLN A 39 4.33 -3.84 4.26
CA GLN A 39 5.41 -3.19 5.01
C GLN A 39 5.71 -1.82 4.38
N LEU A 40 5.21 -0.74 5.01
CA LEU A 40 5.44 0.64 4.53
C LEU A 40 6.74 1.23 5.08
N TYR A 41 7.77 0.40 5.10
CA TYR A 41 9.11 0.65 5.61
C TYR A 41 10.13 -0.17 4.81
N ASN A 42 11.42 0.17 4.91
CA ASN A 42 12.49 -0.42 4.09
C ASN A 42 12.21 -0.42 2.57
N SER A 43 11.35 0.47 2.10
CA SER A 43 10.81 0.51 0.73
C SER A 43 11.59 1.45 -0.18
N GLY A 44 11.93 2.64 0.32
CA GLY A 44 12.24 3.79 -0.54
C GLY A 44 10.96 4.40 -1.16
N PRO A 45 11.08 5.37 -2.07
CA PRO A 45 9.93 6.02 -2.69
C PRO A 45 9.15 5.07 -3.61
N ILE A 46 7.82 5.20 -3.64
CA ILE A 46 6.94 4.45 -4.54
C ILE A 46 6.03 5.42 -5.29
N GLU A 47 5.83 5.16 -6.58
CA GLU A 47 4.89 5.89 -7.43
C GLU A 47 3.45 5.49 -7.10
N ALA A 48 2.60 6.48 -6.82
CA ALA A 48 1.19 6.30 -6.51
C ALA A 48 0.29 6.50 -7.74
N LEU A 49 -1.03 6.37 -7.56
CA LEU A 49 -2.04 6.49 -8.61
C LEU A 49 -2.03 7.84 -9.35
N ASP A 50 -1.57 8.90 -8.69
CA ASP A 50 -1.46 10.24 -9.26
C ASP A 50 -0.15 10.46 -10.05
N GLY A 51 0.67 9.42 -10.21
CA GLY A 51 1.95 9.44 -10.91
C GLY A 51 3.08 10.11 -10.13
N ARG A 52 2.88 10.46 -8.85
CA ARG A 52 3.92 11.05 -8.00
C ARG A 52 4.60 9.99 -7.15
N ASN A 53 5.89 10.20 -6.89
CA ASN A 53 6.65 9.38 -5.96
C ASN A 53 6.50 9.91 -4.53
N TYR A 54 6.00 9.07 -3.63
CA TYR A 54 5.90 9.36 -2.22
C TYR A 54 6.98 8.62 -1.44
N SER A 55 7.57 9.27 -0.44
CA SER A 55 8.64 8.69 0.37
C SER A 55 8.12 8.12 1.70
N GLN A 56 8.62 6.95 2.08
CA GLN A 56 8.32 6.30 3.36
C GLN A 56 8.53 7.22 4.58
N GLY A 57 7.80 6.97 5.66
CA GLY A 57 7.89 7.75 6.90
C GLY A 57 7.05 9.03 6.91
N THR A 58 6.18 9.24 5.90
CA THR A 58 5.31 10.41 5.77
C THR A 58 3.84 10.01 5.77
N PRO A 59 2.91 10.87 6.23
CA PRO A 59 1.48 10.57 6.21
C PRO A 59 0.97 10.34 4.78
N ASP A 60 1.43 11.12 3.82
CA ASP A 60 1.03 11.00 2.42
C ASP A 60 1.41 9.64 1.83
N PHE A 61 2.59 9.11 2.16
CA PHE A 61 2.97 7.76 1.74
C PHE A 61 2.03 6.70 2.30
N LEU A 62 1.62 6.81 3.57
CA LEU A 62 0.68 5.86 4.17
C LEU A 62 -0.67 5.88 3.46
N VAL A 63 -1.16 7.09 3.15
CA VAL A 63 -2.42 7.29 2.42
C VAL A 63 -2.30 6.72 1.01
N SER A 64 -1.34 7.20 0.22
CA SER A 64 -1.19 6.84 -1.18
C SER A 64 -0.97 5.34 -1.40
N MET A 65 -0.19 4.68 -0.53
CA MET A 65 0.03 3.23 -0.64
C MET A 65 -1.19 2.41 -0.25
N SER A 66 -2.03 2.93 0.66
CA SER A 66 -3.29 2.29 1.05
C SER A 66 -4.35 2.50 -0.04
N ASP A 67 -4.43 3.70 -0.62
CA ASP A 67 -5.36 4.03 -1.70
C ASP A 67 -5.19 3.13 -2.92
N MET A 68 -3.96 2.76 -3.27
CA MET A 68 -3.72 1.81 -4.36
C MET A 68 -4.45 0.46 -4.13
N LEU A 69 -4.54 -0.02 -2.89
CA LEU A 69 -5.26 -1.26 -2.57
C LEU A 69 -6.78 -1.04 -2.48
N LEU A 70 -7.21 0.15 -2.04
CA LEU A 70 -8.62 0.51 -1.88
C LEU A 70 -9.29 0.91 -3.20
N GLN A 71 -8.52 1.33 -4.20
CA GLN A 71 -9.02 1.77 -5.51
C GLN A 71 -8.63 0.82 -6.64
N GLY A 72 -7.68 -0.08 -6.41
CA GLY A 72 -7.08 -0.91 -7.46
C GLY A 72 -6.16 -0.08 -8.37
N PHE A 73 -5.41 -0.75 -9.24
CA PHE A 73 -4.46 -0.08 -10.14
C PHE A 73 -4.10 -0.92 -11.37
N PRO A 74 -3.68 -0.30 -12.49
CA PRO A 74 -3.19 -1.03 -13.65
C PRO A 74 -1.80 -1.60 -13.36
N VAL A 75 -1.63 -2.92 -13.52
CA VAL A 75 -0.36 -3.61 -13.32
C VAL A 75 0.57 -3.31 -14.49
N GLY A 76 1.80 -2.88 -14.20
CA GLY A 76 2.80 -2.51 -15.21
C GLY A 76 2.30 -1.42 -16.16
N ARG A 77 1.47 -0.49 -15.67
CA ARG A 77 0.78 0.55 -16.45
C ARG A 77 -0.13 0.02 -17.56
N ASN A 78 -0.49 -1.26 -17.52
CA ASN A 78 -1.40 -1.88 -18.49
C ASN A 78 -2.85 -1.76 -18.02
N THR A 79 -3.62 -0.86 -18.61
CA THR A 79 -5.05 -0.67 -18.29
C THR A 79 -5.94 -1.86 -18.66
N SER A 80 -5.44 -2.80 -19.46
CA SER A 80 -6.11 -4.08 -19.71
C SER A 80 -5.87 -5.13 -18.61
N GLN A 81 -4.98 -4.84 -17.65
CA GLN A 81 -4.63 -5.73 -16.54
C GLN A 81 -4.70 -4.97 -15.21
N MET A 82 -5.89 -4.91 -14.64
CA MET A 82 -6.13 -4.24 -13.37
C MET A 82 -5.92 -5.20 -12.19
N PHE A 83 -5.16 -4.77 -11.18
CA PHE A 83 -5.26 -5.33 -9.85
C PHE A 83 -6.55 -4.83 -9.19
N PRO A 84 -7.43 -5.72 -8.71
CA PRO A 84 -8.74 -5.32 -8.22
C PRO A 84 -8.67 -4.61 -6.87
N VAL A 85 -9.73 -3.87 -6.55
CA VAL A 85 -9.98 -3.30 -5.23
C VAL A 85 -10.03 -4.39 -4.15
N LEU A 86 -9.41 -4.15 -3.00
CA LEU A 86 -9.62 -4.90 -1.78
C LEU A 86 -10.66 -4.20 -0.90
N LYS A 87 -11.40 -4.98 -0.09
CA LYS A 87 -12.35 -4.38 0.86
C LYS A 87 -11.58 -3.57 1.92
N PRO A 88 -12.12 -2.46 2.44
CA PRO A 88 -11.46 -1.68 3.48
C PRO A 88 -11.01 -2.49 4.69
N GLU A 89 -11.84 -3.42 5.16
CA GLU A 89 -11.55 -4.32 6.27
C GLU A 89 -10.37 -5.28 6.03
N GLN A 90 -9.95 -5.46 4.78
CA GLN A 90 -8.80 -6.29 4.41
C GLN A 90 -7.49 -5.50 4.34
N VAL A 91 -7.52 -4.17 4.42
CA VAL A 91 -6.34 -3.30 4.23
C VAL A 91 -5.88 -2.76 5.57
N LEU A 92 -4.63 -3.08 5.94
CA LEU A 92 -3.95 -2.60 7.14
C LEU A 92 -2.60 -1.98 6.78
N ILE A 93 -2.04 -1.16 7.68
CA ILE A 93 -0.78 -0.44 7.48
C ILE A 93 0.30 -1.09 8.35
N GLY A 94 1.35 -1.65 7.73
CA GLY A 94 2.50 -2.21 8.44
C GLY A 94 3.57 -1.14 8.70
N LEU A 95 3.90 -0.89 9.97
CA LEU A 95 4.84 0.16 10.39
C LEU A 95 5.90 -0.35 11.38
N PRO A 96 7.10 0.26 11.40
CA PRO A 96 8.08 0.04 12.46
C PRO A 96 7.60 0.66 13.77
N ALA A 97 7.71 -0.07 14.88
CA ALA A 97 7.33 0.45 16.20
C ALA A 97 8.29 1.53 16.74
N SER A 98 9.52 1.58 16.23
CA SER A 98 10.54 2.54 16.61
C SER A 98 11.47 2.83 15.43
N ARG A 99 12.31 3.87 15.55
CA ARG A 99 13.32 4.20 14.54
C ARG A 99 14.35 3.09 14.34
N GLN A 100 14.59 2.26 15.35
CA GLN A 100 15.57 1.18 15.32
C GLN A 100 15.03 -0.11 14.69
N ALA A 101 13.71 -0.22 14.50
CA ALA A 101 13.08 -1.44 14.00
C ALA A 101 13.16 -1.60 12.46
N ALA A 102 13.63 -0.58 11.74
CA ALA A 102 13.74 -0.57 10.29
C ALA A 102 14.88 0.37 9.83
N SER A 103 15.43 0.15 8.65
CA SER A 103 16.44 1.05 8.06
C SER A 103 15.83 2.37 7.57
N GLY A 104 14.51 2.42 7.40
CA GLY A 104 13.75 3.65 7.22
C GLY A 104 12.24 3.40 7.17
N GLY A 105 11.45 4.47 7.29
CA GLY A 105 9.98 4.40 7.25
C GLY A 105 9.27 4.43 8.61
N TYR A 106 10.00 4.70 9.72
CA TYR A 106 9.33 5.06 10.97
C TYR A 106 8.54 6.36 10.79
N THR A 107 7.25 6.31 11.10
CA THR A 107 6.34 7.47 11.06
C THR A 107 5.94 7.83 12.48
N ALA A 108 6.01 9.12 12.84
CA ALA A 108 5.62 9.57 14.17
C ALA A 108 4.11 9.32 14.43
N PRO A 109 3.69 8.96 15.65
CA PRO A 109 2.28 8.67 15.95
C PRO A 109 1.31 9.78 15.52
N ALA A 110 1.69 11.05 15.63
CA ALA A 110 0.86 12.17 15.19
C ALA A 110 0.62 12.16 13.66
N ASP A 111 1.59 11.75 12.86
CA ASP A 111 1.45 11.65 11.42
C ASP A 111 0.71 10.37 11.01
N VAL A 112 0.90 9.27 11.75
CA VAL A 112 0.05 8.07 11.60
C VAL A 112 -1.41 8.44 11.86
N GLN A 113 -1.70 9.21 12.90
CA GLN A 113 -3.06 9.67 13.21
C GLN A 113 -3.64 10.53 12.08
N LYS A 114 -2.86 11.44 11.49
CA LYS A 114 -3.32 12.24 10.34
C LYS A 114 -3.72 11.33 9.16
N ALA A 115 -2.88 10.36 8.82
CA ALA A 115 -3.14 9.42 7.73
C ALA A 115 -4.40 8.57 8.00
N LEU A 116 -4.54 8.04 9.23
CA LEU A 116 -5.71 7.26 9.62
C LEU A 116 -7.00 8.08 9.60
N THR A 117 -6.96 9.32 10.11
CA THR A 117 -8.12 10.22 10.06
C THR A 117 -8.54 10.47 8.62
N TYR A 118 -7.60 10.70 7.71
CA TYR A 118 -7.91 10.86 6.28
C TYR A 118 -8.60 9.63 5.70
N LEU A 119 -7.98 8.45 5.84
CA LEU A 119 -8.49 7.19 5.28
C LEU A 119 -9.87 6.82 5.82
N VAL A 120 -10.07 6.91 7.15
CA VAL A 120 -11.33 6.49 7.78
C VAL A 120 -12.45 7.50 7.52
N CYS A 121 -12.17 8.81 7.60
CA CYS A 121 -13.19 9.83 7.38
C CYS A 121 -13.59 9.93 5.91
N GLN A 122 -12.66 9.74 4.96
CA GLN A 122 -12.99 9.73 3.54
C GLN A 122 -13.80 8.49 3.16
N LEU A 123 -13.46 7.30 3.65
CA LEU A 123 -14.22 6.08 3.38
C LEU A 123 -15.65 6.15 3.93
N GLY A 124 -15.87 6.83 5.06
CA GLY A 124 -17.20 7.06 5.63
C GLY A 124 -18.10 8.01 4.82
N GLN A 125 -17.59 8.64 3.76
CA GLN A 125 -18.38 9.50 2.87
C GLN A 125 -18.72 8.85 1.51
N ILE A 126 -18.27 7.62 1.25
CA ILE A 126 -18.46 6.89 -0.03
C ILE A 126 -19.38 5.65 0.17
N GLN A 127 -19.97 5.50 1.36
CA GLN A 127 -21.02 4.50 1.66
C GLN A 127 -22.37 5.19 1.83
#